data_AF-I3L222-F1
#
_entry.id   AF-I3L222-F1
#
_cell.length_a   1.000
_cell.length_b   1.000
_cell.length_c   1.000
_cell.angle_alpha   90.00
_cell.angle_beta   90.00
_cell.angle_gamma   90.00
#
_symmetry.space_group_name_H-M   'P 1'
#
loop_
_entity.id
_entity.type
_entity.pdbx_description
1 polymer ?
#
loop_
_entity_poly.entity_id
_entity_poly.type
_entity_poly.pdbx_seq_one_letter_code
_entity_poly.pdbx_strand_id
1 'polypeptide(L)'
;MTATPESLFPTGDELDSSQLQMESDEVDTLKEGEDPADRMHPFLAIYELQSLKVHPLVFAPGVPVTAQVVGTERYTSGSKVGTCTLYSVRLTHGDFSWTTKKKYRHFQELHRDLLRHKVLMSLLPLAR
;
A
#
# COMPACT_ATOMS: atom_id res chain seq x y z
N MET A 1 -44.60 16.18 -18.34
CA MET A 1 -43.44 15.85 -19.19
C MET A 1 -42.36 16.83 -18.78
N THR A 2 -41.26 16.47 -18.16
CA THR A 2 -40.25 15.50 -18.60
C THR A 2 -39.49 14.92 -17.41
N ALA A 3 -39.18 13.63 -17.49
CA ALA A 3 -38.36 12.88 -16.56
C ALA A 3 -36.90 13.32 -16.64
N THR A 4 -36.25 13.43 -15.48
CA THR A 4 -34.79 13.59 -15.36
C THR A 4 -34.20 12.19 -15.13
N PRO A 5 -33.15 11.78 -15.86
CA PRO A 5 -32.64 10.41 -15.82
C PRO A 5 -31.91 10.12 -14.52
N GLU A 6 -32.17 8.93 -13.97
CA GLU A 6 -31.43 8.37 -12.84
C GLU A 6 -30.00 8.07 -13.26
N SER A 7 -29.06 8.73 -12.60
CA SER A 7 -27.65 8.39 -12.63
C SER A 7 -27.45 7.13 -11.78
N LEU A 8 -27.24 6.00 -12.43
CA LEU A 8 -27.14 4.65 -11.84
C LEU A 8 -25.85 4.34 -11.07
N PHE A 9 -25.03 5.34 -10.72
CA PHE A 9 -23.81 5.09 -9.94
C PHE A 9 -23.62 6.16 -8.87
N PRO A 10 -23.81 5.82 -7.58
CA PRO A 10 -23.31 6.62 -6.48
C PRO A 10 -21.79 6.65 -6.54
N THR A 11 -21.29 7.87 -6.43
CA THR A 11 -19.93 8.31 -6.14
C THR A 11 -19.24 7.36 -5.16
N GLY A 12 -17.96 7.08 -5.41
CA GLY A 12 -17.16 6.12 -4.65
C GLY A 12 -17.35 6.18 -3.15
N ASP A 13 -18.00 5.15 -2.62
CA ASP A 13 -17.92 4.81 -1.22
C ASP A 13 -16.48 4.39 -0.95
N GLU A 14 -15.82 5.24 -0.16
CA GLU A 14 -14.65 4.90 0.63
C GLU A 14 -14.97 3.58 1.35
N LEU A 15 -14.35 2.48 0.90
CA LEU A 15 -14.52 1.17 1.51
C LEU A 15 -14.01 1.27 2.95
N ASP A 16 -14.93 1.51 3.86
CA ASP A 16 -14.69 1.64 5.28
C ASP A 16 -14.12 0.32 5.81
N SER A 17 -12.81 0.32 6.06
CA SER A 17 -12.09 -0.86 6.54
C SER A 17 -12.51 -1.27 7.94
N SER A 18 -13.26 -0.42 8.66
CA SER A 18 -13.86 -0.77 9.95
C SER A 18 -15.03 -1.75 9.82
N GLN A 19 -15.68 -1.85 8.65
CA GLN A 19 -16.71 -2.87 8.39
C GLN A 19 -16.15 -4.28 8.14
N LEU A 20 -14.83 -4.42 7.98
CA LEU A 20 -14.16 -5.72 7.87
C LEU A 20 -13.49 -6.16 9.18
N GLN A 21 -13.60 -5.38 10.25
CA GLN A 21 -13.14 -5.80 11.57
C GLN A 21 -14.17 -6.77 12.17
N MET A 22 -13.91 -8.07 12.00
CA MET A 22 -14.63 -9.10 12.72
C MET A 22 -14.36 -8.92 14.22
N GLU A 23 -15.41 -8.65 14.98
CA GLU A 23 -15.35 -8.45 16.43
C GLU A 23 -14.99 -9.77 17.12
N SER A 24 -14.17 -9.72 18.18
CA SER A 24 -13.63 -10.93 18.83
C SER A 24 -14.72 -11.87 19.35
N ASP A 25 -15.91 -11.35 19.65
CA ASP A 25 -17.05 -12.13 20.16
C ASP A 25 -17.79 -12.90 19.04
N GLU A 26 -17.63 -12.51 17.76
CA GLU A 26 -18.18 -13.25 16.61
C GLU A 26 -17.26 -14.39 16.11
N VAL A 27 -16.01 -14.44 16.59
CA VAL A 27 -15.10 -15.58 16.33
C VAL A 27 -15.48 -16.79 17.19
N ASP A 28 -16.06 -16.56 18.37
CA ASP A 28 -16.40 -17.62 19.33
C ASP A 28 -17.74 -18.32 18.97
N THR A 29 -18.63 -17.66 18.21
CA THR A 29 -19.88 -18.27 17.72
C THR A 29 -19.66 -19.32 16.63
N LEU A 30 -18.48 -19.41 16.00
CA LEU A 30 -18.13 -20.53 15.12
C LEU A 30 -17.83 -21.82 15.90
N LYS A 31 -17.65 -21.71 17.22
CA LYS A 31 -17.29 -22.81 18.11
C LYS A 31 -18.52 -23.49 18.72
N GLU A 32 -19.64 -22.78 18.79
CA GLU A 32 -20.88 -23.22 19.43
C GLU A 32 -21.80 -23.92 18.40
N GLY A 33 -21.31 -25.03 17.87
CA GLY A 33 -22.07 -25.82 16.88
C GLY A 33 -21.29 -26.98 16.27
N GLU A 34 -19.98 -27.09 16.51
CA GLU A 34 -19.17 -28.19 15.98
C GLU A 34 -19.33 -29.46 16.82
N ASP A 35 -19.81 -30.52 16.15
CA ASP A 35 -19.65 -31.91 16.59
C ASP A 35 -18.16 -32.15 16.93
N PRO A 36 -17.80 -32.73 18.09
CA PRO A 36 -16.41 -32.96 18.49
C PRO A 36 -15.56 -33.75 17.48
N ALA A 37 -16.16 -34.37 16.46
CA ALA A 37 -15.49 -35.03 15.34
C ALA A 37 -14.93 -34.06 14.27
N ASP A 38 -15.40 -32.81 14.21
CA ASP A 38 -15.03 -31.84 13.17
C ASP A 38 -13.79 -30.99 13.55
N ARG A 39 -13.26 -31.17 14.76
CA ARG A 39 -12.03 -30.51 15.25
C ARG A 39 -10.73 -30.92 14.53
N MET A 40 -10.81 -31.79 13.52
CA MET A 40 -9.64 -32.40 12.88
C MET A 40 -9.45 -32.01 11.42
N HIS A 41 -9.95 -30.86 11.00
CA HIS A 41 -9.65 -30.29 9.69
C HIS A 41 -8.18 -29.82 9.65
N PRO A 42 -7.27 -30.54 8.95
CA PRO A 42 -5.83 -30.22 8.98
C PRO A 42 -5.53 -28.84 8.37
N PHE A 43 -6.48 -28.26 7.65
CA PHE A 43 -6.35 -26.97 6.96
C PHE A 43 -6.58 -25.76 7.87
N LEU A 44 -7.24 -25.91 9.04
CA LEU A 44 -7.42 -24.81 10.00
C LEU A 44 -6.14 -24.51 10.80
N ALA A 45 -5.24 -25.48 10.93
CA ALA A 45 -4.01 -25.35 11.72
C ALA A 45 -2.84 -24.69 10.96
N ILE A 46 -2.97 -24.46 9.65
CA ILE A 46 -1.81 -24.08 8.81
C ILE A 46 -1.63 -22.56 8.75
N TYR A 47 -2.66 -21.77 9.02
CA TYR A 47 -2.58 -20.32 8.94
C TYR A 47 -3.16 -19.66 10.18
N GLU A 48 -2.30 -19.40 11.17
CA GLU A 48 -2.57 -18.41 12.20
C GLU A 48 -2.64 -17.04 11.50
N LEU A 49 -3.86 -16.62 11.14
CA LEU A 49 -4.10 -15.41 10.37
C LEU A 49 -3.85 -14.19 11.27
N GLN A 50 -2.61 -13.71 11.28
CA GLN A 50 -2.28 -12.46 11.97
C GLN A 50 -3.11 -11.33 11.36
N SER A 51 -3.80 -10.57 12.21
CA SER A 51 -4.51 -9.35 11.86
C SER A 51 -3.67 -8.53 10.88
N LEU A 52 -4.23 -8.30 9.69
CA LEU A 52 -3.60 -7.54 8.64
C LEU A 52 -3.47 -6.10 9.15
N LYS A 53 -2.30 -5.76 9.71
CA LYS A 53 -2.04 -4.39 10.19
C LYS A 53 -2.39 -3.43 9.06
N VAL A 54 -3.26 -2.46 9.34
CA VAL A 54 -3.73 -1.42 8.39
C VAL A 54 -2.56 -0.77 7.63
N HIS A 55 -1.38 -0.75 8.27
CA HIS A 55 -0.11 -0.52 7.60
C HIS A 55 0.84 -1.68 7.90
N PRO A 56 1.16 -2.55 6.92
CA PRO A 56 2.22 -3.52 7.09
C PRO A 56 3.51 -2.74 7.42
N LEU A 57 4.33 -3.29 8.32
CA LEU A 57 5.67 -2.76 8.56
C LEU A 57 6.50 -3.08 7.31
N VAL A 58 6.45 -2.21 6.30
CA VAL A 58 7.10 -2.42 4.98
C VAL A 58 8.63 -2.31 5.09
N PHE A 59 9.13 -1.73 6.19
CA PHE A 59 10.55 -1.49 6.43
C PHE A 59 11.09 -2.36 7.56
N ALA A 60 12.22 -3.00 7.31
CA ALA A 60 12.92 -3.85 8.26
C ALA A 60 13.89 -2.96 9.04
N PRO A 61 13.78 -2.87 10.38
CA PRO A 61 14.65 -2.04 11.19
C PRO A 61 16.13 -2.40 10.96
N GLY A 62 16.99 -1.39 10.77
CA GLY A 62 18.43 -1.58 10.57
C GLY A 62 18.84 -2.04 9.16
N VAL A 63 17.90 -2.30 8.27
CA VAL A 63 18.19 -2.67 6.87
C VAL A 63 18.12 -1.42 5.98
N PRO A 64 19.19 -1.12 5.21
CA PRO A 64 19.19 0.06 4.36
C PRO A 64 18.24 -0.10 3.17
N VAL A 65 17.61 1.01 2.77
CA VAL A 65 16.91 1.12 1.48
C VAL A 65 17.88 1.74 0.48
N THR A 66 18.15 1.05 -0.62
CA THR A 66 19.00 1.57 -1.70
C THR A 66 18.19 1.72 -2.99
N ALA A 67 18.42 2.82 -3.70
CA ALA A 67 17.75 3.10 -4.97
C ALA A 67 18.80 3.36 -6.05
N GLN A 68 18.66 2.70 -7.20
CA GLN A 68 19.57 2.82 -8.34
C GLN A 68 18.79 3.02 -9.63
N VAL A 69 19.19 4.00 -10.43
CA VAL A 69 18.65 4.15 -11.79
C VAL A 69 19.31 3.12 -12.69
N VAL A 70 18.52 2.17 -13.18
CA VAL A 70 18.99 1.04 -14.01
C VAL A 70 18.67 1.22 -15.50
N GLY A 71 17.84 2.20 -15.86
CA GLY A 71 17.50 2.46 -17.25
C GLY A 71 16.83 3.81 -17.46
N THR A 72 16.86 4.28 -18.70
CA THR A 72 16.20 5.53 -19.12
C THR A 72 15.51 5.29 -20.46
N GLU A 73 14.23 5.63 -20.52
CA GLU A 73 13.39 5.50 -21.71
C GLU A 73 12.82 6.86 -22.09
N ARG A 74 12.88 7.19 -23.38
CA ARG A 74 12.27 8.41 -23.92
C ARG A 74 11.03 8.05 -24.70
N TYR A 75 9.88 8.52 -24.21
CA TYR A 75 8.61 8.43 -24.91
C TYR A 75 8.45 9.68 -25.77
N THR A 76 8.73 9.53 -27.05
CA THR A 76 8.40 10.52 -28.07
C THR A 76 7.09 10.06 -28.71
N SER A 77 5.95 10.53 -28.20
CA SER A 77 4.68 10.29 -28.90
C SER A 77 4.72 11.07 -30.21
N GLY A 78 4.45 10.43 -31.35
CA GLY A 78 4.40 11.09 -32.67
C GLY A 78 3.25 12.08 -32.85
N SER A 79 2.53 12.41 -31.77
CA SER A 79 1.49 13.42 -31.68
C SER A 79 2.06 14.69 -31.02
N LYS A 80 1.37 15.82 -31.14
CA LYS A 80 1.70 17.14 -30.54
C LYS A 80 1.80 17.15 -28.99
N VAL A 81 1.86 15.98 -28.36
CA VAL A 81 1.98 15.76 -26.92
C VAL A 81 3.45 15.63 -26.56
N GLY A 82 3.88 16.41 -25.58
CA GLY A 82 5.29 16.58 -25.22
C GLY A 82 6.02 15.27 -24.93
N THR A 83 7.29 15.23 -25.36
CA THR A 83 8.20 14.11 -25.08
C THR A 83 8.39 13.95 -23.56
N CYS A 84 8.47 12.71 -23.08
CA CYS A 84 8.67 12.42 -21.67
C CYS A 84 9.80 11.41 -21.45
N THR A 85 10.66 11.68 -20.48
CA THR A 85 11.72 10.75 -20.06
C THR A 85 11.28 10.01 -18.80
N LEU A 86 11.26 8.67 -18.86
CA LEU A 86 11.06 7.79 -17.71
C LEU A 86 12.39 7.16 -17.31
N TYR A 87 12.61 7.09 -16.01
CA TYR A 87 13.75 6.41 -15.40
C TYR A 87 13.26 5.12 -14.76
N SER A 88 13.86 4.00 -15.14
CA SER A 88 13.69 2.72 -14.44
C SER A 88 14.57 2.74 -13.21
N VAL A 89 13.97 2.67 -12.04
CA VAL A 89 14.64 2.68 -10.74
C VAL A 89 14.47 1.32 -10.09
N ARG A 90 15.58 0.70 -9.71
CA ARG A 90 15.62 -0.47 -8.85
C ARG A 90 15.70 -0.01 -7.40
N LEU A 91 14.74 -0.41 -6.58
CA LEU A 91 14.77 -0.23 -5.13
C LEU A 91 15.06 -1.59 -4.49
N THR A 92 15.99 -1.62 -3.55
CA THR A 92 16.32 -2.82 -2.78
C THR A 92 16.30 -2.52 -1.30
N HIS A 93 15.81 -3.47 -0.52
CA HIS A 93 15.72 -3.38 0.92
C HIS A 93 15.73 -4.82 1.49
N GLY A 94 16.86 -5.21 2.06
CA GLY A 94 17.11 -6.60 2.46
C GLY A 94 17.04 -7.52 1.25
N ASP A 95 16.30 -8.62 1.37
CA ASP A 95 16.09 -9.59 0.30
C ASP A 95 15.05 -9.14 -0.74
N PHE A 96 14.40 -7.99 -0.52
CA PHE A 96 13.37 -7.47 -1.41
C PHE A 96 13.96 -6.52 -2.46
N SER A 97 13.56 -6.72 -3.71
CA SER A 97 13.94 -5.87 -4.83
C SER A 97 12.73 -5.55 -5.71
N TRP A 98 12.51 -4.27 -5.97
CA TRP A 98 11.44 -3.77 -6.83
C TRP A 98 12.00 -2.93 -7.98
N THR A 99 11.33 -2.95 -9.12
CA THR A 99 11.65 -2.05 -10.25
C THR A 99 10.43 -1.20 -10.57
N THR A 100 10.61 0.12 -10.62
CA THR A 100 9.54 1.07 -10.94
C THR A 100 10.01 2.10 -11.97
N LYS A 101 9.09 2.62 -12.78
CA LYS A 101 9.37 3.69 -13.74
C LYS A 101 8.88 5.03 -13.21
N LYS A 102 9.74 6.04 -13.18
CA LYS A 102 9.41 7.38 -12.65
C LYS A 102 9.90 8.49 -13.58
N LYS A 103 9.10 9.56 -13.72
CA LYS A 103 9.51 10.81 -14.35
C LYS A 103 10.45 11.59 -13.43
N TYR A 104 11.27 12.47 -13.99
CA TYR A 104 12.14 13.36 -13.21
C TYR A 104 11.37 14.15 -12.13
N ARG A 105 10.17 14.64 -12.47
CA ARG A 105 9.29 15.38 -11.55
C ARG A 105 9.03 14.63 -10.24
N HIS A 106 8.89 13.30 -10.28
CA HIS A 106 8.65 12.51 -9.06
C HIS A 106 9.86 12.53 -8.11
N PHE A 107 11.09 12.56 -8.63
CA PHE A 107 12.29 12.70 -7.79
C PHE A 107 12.36 14.07 -7.15
N GLN A 108 11.96 15.12 -7.86
CA GLN A 108 11.91 16.48 -7.31
C GLN A 108 10.87 16.59 -6.19
N GLU A 109 9.69 16.00 -6.38
CA GLU A 109 8.65 15.92 -5.36
C GLU A 109 9.14 15.14 -4.14
N LEU A 110 9.73 13.96 -4.34
CA LEU A 110 10.32 13.17 -3.27
C LEU A 110 11.40 13.95 -2.50
N HIS A 111 12.32 14.62 -3.19
CA HIS A 111 13.37 15.41 -2.55
C HIS A 111 12.78 16.51 -1.65
N ARG A 112 11.79 17.23 -2.15
CA ARG A 112 11.08 18.27 -1.41
C ARG A 112 10.37 17.69 -0.17
N ASP A 113 9.73 16.54 -0.30
CA ASP A 113 9.00 15.91 0.80
C ASP A 113 9.96 15.36 1.86
N LEU A 114 11.11 14.80 1.46
CA LEU A 114 12.19 14.41 2.37
C LEU A 114 12.77 15.62 3.13
N LEU A 115 12.97 16.75 2.46
CA LEU A 115 13.42 17.98 3.12
C LEU A 115 12.40 18.48 4.15
N ARG A 116 11.11 18.49 3.80
CA ARG A 116 10.04 18.86 4.74
C ARG A 116 10.00 17.92 5.93
N HIS A 117 10.10 16.61 5.70
CA HIS A 117 10.14 15.62 6.76
C HIS A 117 11.36 15.82 7.67
N LYS A 118 12.54 16.07 7.10
CA LYS A 118 13.76 16.36 7.88
C LYS A 118 13.58 17.60 8.78
N VAL A 119 12.99 18.68 8.25
CA VAL A 119 12.68 19.88 9.03
C VAL A 119 11.69 19.55 10.15
N LEU A 120 10.59 18.86 9.84
CA LEU A 120 9.60 18.45 10.83
C LEU A 120 10.26 17.64 11.96
N MET A 121 11.07 16.63 11.63
CA MET A 121 11.78 15.81 12.62
C MET A 121 12.79 16.61 13.46
N SER A 122 13.38 17.67 12.90
CA SER A 122 14.30 18.55 13.65
C SER A 122 13.60 19.55 14.57
N LEU A 123 12.35 19.90 14.27
CA LEU A 123 11.55 20.88 15.02
C LEU A 123 10.68 20.22 16.11
N LEU A 124 10.38 18.93 15.98
CA LEU A 124 9.76 18.19 17.07
C LEU A 124 10.76 18.14 18.23
N PRO A 125 10.35 18.48 19.47
CA PRO A 125 11.21 18.31 20.63
C PRO A 125 11.61 16.83 20.64
N LEU A 126 12.91 16.56 20.54
CA LEU A 126 13.44 15.24 20.85
C LEU A 126 13.01 14.97 22.29
N ALA A 127 11.93 14.22 22.48
CA ALA A 127 11.60 13.60 23.75
C ALA A 127 12.74 12.60 24.01
N ARG A 128 13.78 13.11 24.65
CA ARG A 128 14.82 12.34 25.32
C ARG A 128 14.39 12.10 26.75
#